data_AF-A0A9E6VZ16-F1
#
_entry.id   AF-A0A9E6VZ16-F1
#
_cell.length_a   1.000
_cell.length_b   1.000
_cell.length_c   1.000
_cell.angle_alpha   90.00
_cell.angle_beta   90.00
_cell.angle_gamma   90.00
#
_symmetry.space_group_name_H-M   'P 1'
#
loop_
_entity.id
_entity.type
_entity.pdbx_description
1 polymer ?
#
loop_
_entity_poly.entity_id
_entity_poly.type
_entity_poly.pdbx_seq_one_letter_code
_entity_poly.pdbx_strand_id
1 'polypeptide(L)' 'EVDQNCIGQALEQAETGQNITWNNPRNGAEYEVTPKRIYQQSSGEYCREYTAQSDINGKVQTTYGTACRQVDGSWKIKN' A
#
# COMPACT_ATOMS: atom_id res chain seq x y z
N GLU A 1 3.03 -13.52 -0.93
CA GLU A 1 1.85 -12.71 -0.59
C GLU A 1 2.33 -11.50 0.19
N VAL A 2 1.90 -10.29 -0.19
CA VAL A 2 2.26 -9.05 0.53
C VAL A 2 1.32 -8.92 1.72
N ASP A 3 1.80 -8.45 2.87
CA ASP A 3 0.98 -8.29 4.07
C ASP A 3 -0.06 -7.16 3.87
N GLN A 4 -1.25 -7.53 3.40
CA GLN A 4 -2.31 -6.59 3.03
C GLN A 4 -2.77 -5.73 4.21
N ASN A 5 -2.68 -6.26 5.44
CA ASN A 5 -3.05 -5.49 6.63
C ASN A 5 -2.09 -4.33 6.88
N CYS A 6 -0.77 -4.57 6.72
CA CYS A 6 0.22 -3.51 6.86
C CYS A 6 0.12 -2.47 5.73
N ILE A 7 -0.23 -2.87 4.51
CA ILE A 7 -0.50 -1.91 3.42
C ILE A 7 -1.64 -0.97 3.80
N GLY A 8 -2.77 -1.50 4.29
CA GLY A 8 -3.92 -0.67 4.68
C GLY A 8 -3.55 0.39 5.72
N GLN A 9 -2.81 -0.02 6.75
CA GLN A 9 -2.29 0.87 7.79
C GLN A 9 -1.26 1.87 7.26
N ALA A 10 -0.35 1.41 6.40
CA ALA A 10 0.62 2.28 5.75
C ALA A 10 -0.06 3.36 4.92
N LEU A 11 -1.10 3.01 4.16
CA LEU A 11 -1.85 3.97 3.33
C LEU A 11 -2.70 4.94 4.14
N GLU A 12 -3.13 4.54 5.34
CA GLU A 12 -3.83 5.41 6.29
C GLU A 12 -2.90 6.47 6.89
N GLN A 13 -1.68 6.07 7.27
CA GLN A 13 -0.70 6.99 7.85
C GLN A 13 0.10 7.77 6.81
N ALA A 14 0.34 7.21 5.61
CA ALA A 14 1.21 7.81 4.63
C ALA A 14 0.56 9.00 3.93
N GLU A 15 1.32 10.07 3.80
CA GLU A 15 1.00 11.14 2.85
C GLU A 15 1.42 10.75 1.42
N THR A 16 0.90 11.46 0.43
CA THR A 16 1.23 11.17 -0.97
C THR A 16 2.70 11.50 -1.21
N GLY A 17 3.47 10.54 -1.72
CA GLY A 17 4.92 10.65 -1.90
C GLY A 17 5.75 10.27 -0.67
N GLN A 18 5.12 9.85 0.43
CA GLN A 18 5.83 9.42 1.63
C GLN A 18 6.05 7.90 1.61
N ASN A 19 7.30 7.47 1.55
CA ASN A 19 7.65 6.05 1.59
C ASN A 19 7.49 5.51 3.01
N ILE A 20 6.69 4.45 3.17
CA ILE A 20 6.54 3.71 4.42
C ILE A 20 7.21 2.37 4.28
N THR A 21 8.17 2.09 5.14
CA THR A 21 8.92 0.83 5.14
C THR A 21 8.72 0.09 6.46
N TRP A 22 8.49 -1.22 6.39
CA TRP A 22 8.41 -2.08 7.57
C TRP A 22 9.01 -3.45 7.29
N ASN A 23 9.57 -4.06 8.32
CA ASN A 23 10.04 -5.44 8.27
C ASN A 23 8.94 -6.38 8.76
N ASN A 24 8.74 -7.49 8.06
CA ASN A 24 7.87 -8.57 8.50
C ASN A 24 8.70 -9.63 9.24
N PRO A 25 8.53 -9.75 10.57
CA PRO A 25 9.33 -10.67 11.37
C PRO A 25 9.01 -12.15 11.11
N ARG A 26 7.90 -12.48 10.42
CA ARG A 26 7.54 -13.88 10.13
C ARG A 26 8.43 -14.52 9.06
N ASN A 27 8.85 -13.74 8.07
CA ASN A 27 9.62 -14.22 6.92
C ASN A 27 10.92 -13.43 6.72
N GLY A 28 11.19 -12.42 7.55
CA GLY A 28 12.33 -11.52 7.42
C GLY A 28 12.25 -10.59 6.21
N ALA A 29 11.09 -10.51 5.55
CA ALA A 29 10.91 -9.69 4.36
C ALA A 29 10.82 -8.20 4.72
N GLU A 30 11.47 -7.34 3.95
CA GLU A 30 11.30 -5.90 4.04
C GLU A 30 10.24 -5.45 3.03
N TYR A 31 9.22 -4.73 3.50
CA TYR A 31 8.15 -4.19 2.67
C TYR A 31 8.26 -2.67 2.65
N GLU A 32 8.13 -2.09 1.47
CA GLU A 32 8.10 -0.65 1.25
C GLU A 32 6.85 -0.29 0.47
N VAL A 33 6.08 0.69 0.92
CA VAL A 33 4.93 1.21 0.18
C VAL A 33 5.11 2.69 -0.06
N THR A 34 4.98 3.08 -1.31
CA THR A 34 5.02 4.48 -1.74
C THR A 34 3.67 4.86 -2.35
N PRO A 35 2.85 5.67 -1.67
CA PRO A 35 1.64 6.23 -2.26
C PRO A 35 2.02 7.21 -3.39
N LYS A 36 1.46 7.01 -4.58
CA LYS A 36 1.78 7.78 -5.79
C LYS A 36 0.80 8.93 -6.01
N ARG A 37 -0.49 8.60 -6.14
CA ARG A 37 -1.52 9.55 -6.55
C ARG A 37 -2.82 9.26 -5.83
N ILE A 38 -3.49 10.31 -5.36
CA ILE A 38 -4.90 10.23 -4.95
C ILE A 38 -5.76 10.76 -6.09
N TYR A 39 -6.84 10.07 -6.40
CA TYR A 39 -7.84 10.49 -7.35
C TYR A 39 -9.24 10.08 -6.86
N GLN A 40 -10.26 10.84 -7.26
CA GLN A 40 -11.64 10.47 -6.98
C GLN A 40 -12.20 9.72 -8.17
N GLN A 41 -12.80 8.56 -7.94
CA GLN A 41 -13.53 7.82 -8.97
C GLN A 41 -14.87 8.49 -9.26
N SER A 42 -15.43 8.22 -10.44
CA SER A 42 -16.75 8.72 -10.84
C SER A 42 -17.88 8.29 -9.90
N SER A 43 -17.67 7.21 -9.12
CA SER A 43 -18.56 6.76 -8.04
C SER A 43 -18.53 7.65 -6.79
N GLY A 44 -17.60 8.60 -6.72
CA GLY A 44 -17.35 9.44 -5.55
C GLY A 44 -16.31 8.88 -4.57
N GLU A 45 -15.84 7.64 -4.77
CA GLU A 45 -14.83 7.00 -3.92
C GLU A 45 -13.43 7.59 -4.13
N TYR A 46 -12.70 7.88 -3.04
CA TYR A 46 -11.32 8.34 -3.11
C TYR A 46 -10.39 7.12 -3.25
N CYS A 47 -9.71 7.00 -4.37
CA CYS A 47 -8.72 5.95 -4.60
C CYS A 47 -7.30 6.51 -4.60
N ARG A 48 -6.36 5.68 -4.16
CA ARG A 48 -4.95 6.00 -4.02
C ARG A 48 -4.14 4.90 -4.67
N GLU A 49 -3.36 5.29 -5.67
CA GLU A 49 -2.38 4.40 -6.29
C GLU A 49 -1.15 4.32 -5.40
N TYR A 50 -0.57 3.13 -5.29
CA TYR A 50 0.67 2.93 -4.56
C TYR A 50 1.54 1.89 -5.26
N THR A 51 2.84 1.99 -5.00
CA THR A 51 3.81 0.97 -5.37
C THR A 51 4.25 0.27 -4.09
N ALA A 52 4.16 -1.04 -4.05
CA ALA A 52 4.64 -1.87 -2.96
C ALA A 52 5.86 -2.66 -3.41
N GLN A 53 6.99 -2.48 -2.76
CA GLN A 53 8.20 -3.24 -2.95
C GLN A 53 8.39 -4.22 -1.80
N SER A 54 8.86 -5.42 -2.10
CA SER A 54 9.14 -6.45 -1.10
C SER A 54 10.51 -7.05 -1.36
N ASP A 55 11.43 -6.92 -0.42
CA ASP A 55 12.72 -7.61 -0.43
C ASP A 55 12.61 -8.88 0.41
N ILE A 56 12.74 -10.03 -0.24
CA ILE A 56 12.74 -11.34 0.41
C ILE A 56 14.08 -12.01 0.07
N ASN A 57 15.00 -12.05 1.04
CA ASN A 57 16.33 -12.66 0.86
C ASN A 57 17.14 -12.06 -0.32
N GLY A 58 17.11 -10.74 -0.50
CA GLY A 58 17.81 -10.04 -1.59
C GLY A 58 17.07 -10.10 -2.93
N LYS A 59 15.85 -10.64 -2.96
CA LYS A 59 14.96 -10.58 -4.12
C LYS A 59 13.96 -9.47 -3.92
N VAL A 60 14.22 -8.35 -4.60
CA VAL A 60 13.31 -7.22 -4.64
C VAL A 60 12.20 -7.49 -5.66
N GLN A 61 10.96 -7.51 -5.19
CA GLN A 61 9.75 -7.61 -5.99
C GLN A 61 8.93 -6.34 -5.84
N THR A 62 8.80 -5.60 -6.93
CA THR A 62 7.91 -4.43 -7.01
C THR A 62 6.54 -4.86 -7.53
N THR A 63 5.50 -4.33 -6.90
CA THR A 63 4.10 -4.52 -7.24
C THR A 63 3.40 -3.17 -7.24
N TYR A 64 2.38 -3.04 -8.08
CA TYR A 64 1.58 -1.83 -8.18
C TYR A 64 0.16 -2.17 -7.77
N GLY A 65 -0.44 -1.32 -6.94
CA GLY A 65 -1.78 -1.54 -6.44
C GLY A 65 -2.56 -0.23 -6.38
N THR A 66 -3.88 -0.35 -6.34
CA THR A 66 -4.77 0.76 -6.03
C THR A 66 -5.51 0.42 -4.75
N ALA A 67 -5.68 1.38 -3.86
CA ALA A 67 -6.54 1.24 -2.70
C ALA A 67 -7.62 2.31 -2.72
N CYS A 68 -8.88 1.94 -2.51
CA CYS A 68 -9.99 2.87 -2.46
C CYS A 68 -10.50 3.01 -1.03
N ARG A 69 -10.60 4.25 -0.58
CA ARG A 69 -11.15 4.60 0.73
C ARG A 69 -12.64 4.32 0.73
N GLN A 70 -13.04 3.46 1.64
CA GLN A 70 -14.42 3.08 1.92
C GLN A 70 -15.09 4.16 2.78
N VAL A 71 -16.42 4.13 2.83
CA VAL A 71 -17.22 5.06 3.65
C VAL A 71 -16.99 4.92 5.15
N ASP A 72 -16.53 3.76 5.61
CA ASP A 72 -16.15 3.49 7.00
C ASP A 72 -14.75 4.03 7.35
N GLY A 73 -14.04 4.63 6.38
CA GLY A 73 -12.71 5.17 6.53
C GLY A 73 -11.58 4.19 6.21
N SER A 74 -11.88 2.89 6.04
CA SER A 74 -10.89 1.86 5.72
C SER A 74 -10.43 1.94 4.25
N TRP A 75 -9.21 1.49 3.98
CA TRP A 75 -8.69 1.40 2.62
C TRP A 75 -8.87 -0.02 2.08
N LYS A 76 -9.67 -0.16 1.03
CA LYS A 76 -9.86 -1.43 0.33
C LYS A 76 -8.92 -1.52 -0.87
N ILE A 77 -7.98 -2.45 -0.82
CA ILE A 77 -7.09 -2.75 -1.93
C ILE A 77 -7.92 -3.32 -3.10
N LYS A 78 -7.84 -2.67 -4.27
CA LYS A 78 -8.29 -3.14 -5.56
C LYS A 78 -7.03 -3.47 -6.38
N ASN A 79 -6.68 -4.75 -6.41
CA ASN A 79 -5.60 -5.31 -7.23
C ASN A 79 -6.16 -5.87 -8.54
#